data_AF-A0A3M1VGV4-F1
#
_entry.id   AF-A0A3M1VGV4-F1
#
_cell.length_a   1.000
_cell.length_b   1.000
_cell.length_c   1.000
_cell.angle_alpha   90.00
_cell.angle_beta   90.00
_cell.angle_gamma   90.00
#
_symmetry.space_group_name_H-M   'P 1'
#
loop_
_entity.id
_entity.type
_entity.pdbx_description
1 polymer ?
#
loop_
_entity_poly.entity_id
_entity_poly.type
_entity_poly.pdbx_seq_one_letter_code
_entity_poly.pdbx_strand_id
1 'polypeptide(L)'
;MIIQYLVKPSDLKRYLEDILIEGECEEDDPELNAVLFNQLLERLDLKLFNELSEFLSEEEVEGILSLLKTNPSAAEVQGLLLELLPDVSEITTRVLTEFREFYV
;
A
#
# COMPACT_ATOMS: atom_id res chain seq x y z
N MET A 1 -2.40 -0.42 -8.16
CA MET A 1 -2.03 -0.30 -6.75
C MET A 1 -2.07 -1.67 -6.12
N ILE A 2 -0.99 -2.08 -5.47
CA ILE A 2 -0.89 -3.38 -4.78
C ILE A 2 -1.53 -3.32 -3.39
N ILE A 3 -1.47 -2.17 -2.71
CA ILE A 3 -1.90 -2.03 -1.32
C ILE A 3 -3.38 -2.32 -1.10
N GLN A 4 -4.24 -1.99 -2.07
CA GLN A 4 -5.68 -2.26 -2.02
C GLN A 4 -6.02 -3.76 -1.95
N TYR A 5 -5.07 -4.62 -2.31
CA TYR A 5 -5.21 -6.08 -2.22
C TYR A 5 -4.69 -6.63 -0.91
N LEU A 6 -3.90 -5.88 -0.15
CA LEU A 6 -3.28 -6.34 1.10
C LEU A 6 -3.94 -5.72 2.34
N VAL A 7 -4.48 -4.51 2.20
CA VAL A 7 -5.15 -3.77 3.27
C VAL A 7 -6.58 -3.47 2.84
N LYS A 8 -7.54 -3.68 3.75
CA LYS A 8 -8.94 -3.34 3.46
C LYS A 8 -9.07 -1.84 3.18
N PRO A 9 -9.88 -1.43 2.19
CA PRO A 9 -10.03 -0.02 1.84
C PRO A 9 -10.46 0.89 3.00
N SER A 10 -11.32 0.40 3.89
CA SER A 10 -11.75 1.15 5.09
C SER A 10 -10.61 1.41 6.06
N ASP A 11 -9.76 0.39 6.25
CA ASP A 11 -8.69 0.41 7.24
C ASP A 11 -7.54 1.27 6.72
N LEU A 12 -7.25 1.16 5.41
CA LEU A 12 -6.29 2.00 4.71
C LEU A 12 -6.70 3.48 4.74
N LYS A 13 -7.99 3.76 4.46
CA LYS A 13 -8.50 5.13 4.51
C LYS A 13 -8.30 5.74 5.88
N ARG A 14 -8.77 5.05 6.92
CA ARG A 14 -8.63 5.51 8.30
C ARG A 14 -7.16 5.70 8.69
N TYR A 15 -6.31 4.76 8.32
CA TYR A 15 -4.87 4.83 8.60
C TYR A 15 -4.22 6.09 8.02
N LEU A 16 -4.55 6.46 6.77
CA LEU A 16 -4.01 7.67 6.13
C LEU A 16 -4.62 8.96 6.69
N GLU A 17 -5.91 8.95 7.05
CA GLU A 17 -6.55 10.07 7.74
C GLU A 17 -5.89 10.32 9.11
N ASP A 18 -5.62 9.25 9.88
CA ASP A 18 -4.92 9.35 11.17
C ASP A 18 -3.52 9.98 11.01
N ILE A 19 -2.79 9.67 9.92
CA ILE A 19 -1.49 10.29 9.63
C ILE A 19 -1.62 11.78 9.35
N LEU A 20 -2.64 12.20 8.59
CA LEU A 20 -2.85 13.63 8.31
C LEU A 20 -3.19 14.41 9.58
N ILE A 21 -4.04 13.84 10.44
CA ILE A 21 -4.42 14.40 11.74
C ILE A 21 -3.19 14.52 12.64
N GLU A 22 -2.44 13.44 12.82
CA GLU A 22 -1.31 13.39 13.76
C GLU A 22 -0.12 14.21 13.28
N GLY A 23 0.11 14.26 11.97
CA GLY A 23 1.15 15.06 11.34
C GLY A 23 0.81 16.55 11.21
N GLU A 24 -0.30 17.02 11.77
CA GLU A 24 -0.82 18.40 11.66
C GLU A 24 -0.90 18.88 10.19
N CYS A 25 -1.19 17.96 9.26
CA CYS A 25 -1.26 18.19 7.82
C CYS A 25 -2.71 18.26 7.30
N GLU A 26 -3.71 18.30 8.18
CA GLU A 26 -5.10 18.51 7.77
C GLU A 26 -5.33 19.95 7.32
N GLU A 27 -6.01 20.08 6.19
CA GLU A 27 -6.37 21.36 5.60
C GLU A 27 -7.87 21.61 5.74
N ASP A 28 -8.28 22.87 5.92
CA ASP A 28 -9.71 23.22 5.97
C ASP A 28 -10.40 23.01 4.61
N ASP A 29 -9.62 22.98 3.53
CA ASP A 29 -10.10 22.74 2.16
C ASP A 29 -10.22 21.21 1.88
N PRO A 30 -11.45 20.70 1.62
CA PRO A 30 -11.65 19.30 1.28
C PRO A 30 -10.92 18.85 0.02
N GLU A 31 -10.72 19.74 -0.96
CA GLU A 31 -9.99 19.41 -2.19
C GLU A 31 -8.51 19.20 -1.89
N LEU A 32 -7.92 20.05 -1.04
CA LEU A 32 -6.53 19.95 -0.65
C LEU A 32 -6.27 18.69 0.20
N ASN A 33 -7.18 18.37 1.13
CA ASN A 33 -7.12 17.10 1.87
C ASN A 33 -7.20 15.88 0.96
N ALA A 34 -8.06 15.90 -0.07
CA ALA A 34 -8.13 14.81 -1.03
C ALA A 34 -6.82 14.65 -1.81
N VAL A 35 -6.14 15.76 -2.14
CA VAL A 35 -4.82 15.73 -2.79
C VAL A 35 -3.78 15.12 -1.86
N LEU A 36 -3.71 15.57 -0.60
CA LEU A 36 -2.75 15.04 0.40
C LEU A 36 -2.97 13.55 0.65
N PHE A 37 -4.23 13.14 0.80
CA PHE A 37 -4.60 11.73 0.95
C PHE A 37 -4.11 10.89 -0.24
N ASN A 38 -4.38 11.32 -1.47
CA ASN A 38 -3.95 10.60 -2.67
C ASN A 38 -2.41 10.53 -2.76
N GLN A 39 -1.70 11.61 -2.40
CA GLN A 39 -0.24 11.60 -2.37
C GLN A 39 0.32 10.61 -1.34
N LEU A 40 -0.25 10.56 -0.14
CA LEU A 40 0.17 9.57 0.86
C LEU A 40 -0.13 8.14 0.40
N LEU A 41 -1.31 7.94 -0.20
CA LEU A 41 -1.74 6.65 -0.74
C LEU A 41 -0.77 6.15 -1.84
N GLU A 42 -0.41 6.99 -2.80
CA GLU A 42 0.54 6.66 -3.86
C GLU A 42 1.94 6.35 -3.30
N ARG A 43 2.42 7.16 -2.35
CA ARG A 43 3.73 6.94 -1.71
C ARG A 43 3.78 5.63 -0.93
N LEU A 44 2.70 5.32 -0.21
CA LEU A 44 2.60 4.09 0.56
C LEU A 44 2.53 2.87 -0.36
N ASP A 45 1.74 2.93 -1.45
CA ASP A 45 1.68 1.86 -2.44
C ASP A 45 3.04 1.60 -3.09
N LEU A 46 3.75 2.68 -3.44
CA LEU A 46 5.09 2.60 -4.01
C LEU A 46 6.10 2.01 -3.02
N LYS A 47 6.09 2.46 -1.75
CA LYS A 47 6.98 1.89 -0.73
C LYS A 47 6.70 0.41 -0.53
N LEU A 48 5.43 0.02 -0.39
CA LEU A 48 5.04 -1.38 -0.22
C LEU A 48 5.48 -2.22 -1.41
N PHE A 49 5.24 -1.75 -2.63
CA PHE A 49 5.66 -2.46 -3.84
C PHE A 49 7.19 -2.64 -3.89
N ASN A 50 7.96 -1.60 -3.58
CA ASN A 50 9.42 -1.68 -3.57
C ASN A 50 9.90 -2.70 -2.54
N GLU A 51 9.36 -2.69 -1.33
CA GLU A 51 9.72 -3.61 -0.24
C GLU A 51 9.40 -5.05 -0.59
N LEU A 52 8.25 -5.30 -1.24
CA LEU A 52 7.91 -6.64 -1.73
C LEU A 52 8.86 -7.08 -2.85
N SER A 53 9.24 -6.15 -3.74
CA SER A 53 10.12 -6.46 -4.88
C SER A 53 11.54 -6.86 -4.46
N GLU A 54 12.00 -6.49 -3.26
CA GLU A 54 13.31 -6.92 -2.74
C GLU A 54 13.39 -8.44 -2.48
N PHE A 55 12.24 -9.08 -2.28
CA PHE A 55 12.13 -10.52 -2.01
C PHE A 55 11.73 -11.33 -3.24
N LEU A 56 11.53 -10.67 -4.39
CA LEU A 56 11.04 -11.27 -5.61
C LEU A 56 12.11 -11.21 -6.69
N SER A 57 12.14 -12.21 -7.55
CA SER A 57 12.86 -12.15 -8.82
C SER A 57 12.17 -11.18 -9.79
N GLU A 58 12.93 -10.72 -10.78
CA GLU A 58 12.40 -9.85 -11.85
C GLU A 58 11.22 -10.49 -12.58
N GLU A 59 11.27 -11.81 -12.84
CA GLU A 59 10.18 -12.56 -13.47
C GLU A 59 8.90 -12.59 -12.62
N GLU A 60 9.04 -12.76 -11.30
CA GLU A 60 7.90 -12.74 -10.37
C GLU A 60 7.28 -11.34 -10.27
N VAL A 61 8.11 -10.30 -10.25
CA VAL A 61 7.66 -8.89 -10.27
C VAL A 61 6.88 -8.60 -11.57
N GLU A 62 7.42 -9.00 -12.72
CA GLU A 62 6.73 -8.87 -14.01
C GLU A 62 5.41 -9.64 -14.05
N GLY A 63 5.37 -10.83 -13.46
CA GLY A 63 4.17 -11.64 -13.31
C GLY A 63 3.07 -10.93 -12.51
N ILE A 64 3.42 -10.36 -11.35
CA ILE A 64 2.49 -9.58 -10.53
C ILE A 64 2.00 -8.35 -11.29
N LEU A 65 2.90 -7.58 -11.91
CA LEU A 65 2.53 -6.39 -12.69
C LEU A 65 1.63 -6.74 -13.88
N SER A 66 1.84 -7.88 -14.51
CA SER A 66 1.01 -8.36 -15.61
C SER A 66 -0.37 -8.77 -15.11
N LEU A 67 -0.47 -9.48 -13.98
CA LEU A 67 -1.72 -9.81 -13.34
C LEU A 67 -2.52 -8.55 -12.98
N LEU A 68 -1.87 -7.54 -12.39
CA LEU A 68 -2.55 -6.28 -12.03
C LEU A 68 -3.17 -5.56 -13.23
N LYS A 69 -2.61 -5.71 -14.44
CA LYS A 69 -3.17 -5.14 -15.68
C LYS A 69 -4.46 -5.83 -16.14
N THR A 70 -4.76 -7.03 -15.66
CA THR A 70 -5.98 -7.77 -16.03
C THR A 70 -7.15 -7.51 -15.09
N ASN A 71 -7.04 -6.54 -14.18
CA ASN A 71 -8.03 -6.22 -13.15
C ASN A 71 -8.44 -7.45 -12.31
N PRO A 72 -7.46 -8.07 -11.63
CA PRO A 72 -7.66 -9.32 -10.91
C PRO A 72 -8.52 -9.10 -9.66
N SER A 73 -9.15 -10.17 -9.19
CA SER A 73 -9.82 -10.18 -7.90
C SER A 73 -8.80 -10.09 -6.75
N ALA A 74 -9.26 -9.62 -5.59
CA ALA A 74 -8.41 -9.59 -4.41
C ALA A 74 -7.92 -10.97 -3.97
N ALA A 75 -8.73 -12.01 -4.16
CA ALA A 75 -8.34 -13.38 -3.84
C ALA A 75 -7.20 -13.88 -4.75
N GLU A 76 -7.21 -13.53 -6.04
CA GLU A 76 -6.15 -13.91 -6.97
C GLU A 76 -4.82 -13.25 -6.62
N VAL A 77 -4.84 -11.93 -6.35
CA VAL A 77 -3.61 -11.20 -5.99
C VAL A 77 -3.08 -11.66 -4.64
N GLN A 78 -3.93 -11.82 -3.63
CA GLN A 78 -3.51 -12.31 -2.30
C GLN A 78 -2.97 -13.74 -2.39
N GLY A 79 -3.62 -14.62 -3.16
CA GLY A 79 -3.17 -15.99 -3.36
C GLY A 79 -1.77 -16.05 -3.98
N LEU A 80 -1.56 -15.30 -5.06
CA LEU A 80 -0.25 -15.21 -5.71
C LEU A 80 0.82 -14.64 -4.75
N LEU A 81 0.50 -13.55 -4.06
CA LEU A 81 1.45 -12.93 -3.13
C LEU A 81 1.79 -13.85 -1.95
N LEU A 82 0.85 -14.62 -1.44
CA LEU A 82 1.12 -15.60 -0.38
C LEU A 82 1.92 -16.81 -0.86
N GLU A 83 1.75 -17.20 -2.12
CA GLU A 83 2.54 -18.27 -2.74
C GLU A 83 4.00 -17.85 -2.94
N LEU A 84 4.22 -16.64 -3.45
CA LEU A 84 5.56 -16.10 -3.70
C LEU A 84 6.23 -15.60 -2.40
N LEU A 85 5.46 -14.99 -1.51
CA LEU A 85 5.92 -14.37 -0.27
C LEU A 85 5.03 -14.80 0.90
N PRO A 86 5.32 -15.94 1.54
CA PRO A 86 4.58 -16.41 2.72
C PRO A 86 4.50 -15.36 3.85
N ASP A 87 5.52 -14.51 3.96
CA ASP A 87 5.66 -13.46 4.98
C ASP A 87 5.09 -12.09 4.53
N VAL A 88 4.32 -12.02 3.43
CA VAL A 88 3.76 -10.77 2.88
C VAL A 88 3.00 -9.93 3.92
N SER A 89 2.35 -10.57 4.89
CA SER A 89 1.62 -9.89 5.97
C SER A 89 2.56 -9.20 6.96
N GLU A 90 3.71 -9.80 7.25
CA GLU A 90 4.73 -9.21 8.11
C GLU A 90 5.39 -8.02 7.41
N ILE A 91 5.74 -8.19 6.13
CA ILE A 91 6.30 -7.10 5.30
C ILE A 91 5.31 -5.93 5.23
N THR A 92 4.03 -6.20 4.96
CA THR A 92 3.00 -5.15 4.90
C THR A 92 2.88 -4.41 6.23
N THR A 93 2.88 -5.14 7.35
CA THR A 93 2.79 -4.54 8.69
C THR A 93 4.01 -3.67 9.01
N ARG A 94 5.22 -4.15 8.66
CA ARG A 94 6.46 -3.40 8.82
C ARG A 94 6.41 -2.10 8.01
N VAL A 95 6.03 -2.18 6.73
CA VAL A 95 5.94 -1.01 5.85
C VAL A 95 4.94 0.02 6.37
N LEU A 96 3.77 -0.41 6.86
CA LEU A 96 2.81 0.50 7.48
C LEU A 96 3.40 1.16 8.72
N THR A 97 4.09 0.42 9.57
CA THR A 97 4.71 0.98 10.79
C THR A 97 5.76 2.03 10.44
N GLU A 98 6.73 1.68 9.58
CA GLU A 98 7.79 2.58 9.13
C GLU A 98 7.24 3.81 8.39
N PHE A 99 6.19 3.61 7.58
CA PHE A 99 5.57 4.72 6.87
C PHE A 99 4.94 5.71 7.85
N ARG A 100 4.22 5.24 8.88
CA ARG A 100 3.65 6.12 9.90
C ARG A 100 4.73 6.88 10.66
N GLU A 101 5.77 6.20 11.13
CA GLU A 101 6.91 6.81 11.86
C GLU A 101 7.64 7.89 11.06
N PHE A 102 7.56 7.87 9.73
CA PHE A 102 8.14 8.91 8.90
C PHE A 102 7.34 10.22 8.91
N TYR A 103 6.02 10.14 9.11
CA TYR A 103 5.11 11.30 9.05
C TYR A 103 4.62 11.79 10.42
N VAL A 104 4.77 10.98 11.48
CA VAL A 104 4.33 11.25 12.85
C VAL A 104 5.47 11.00 13.83
#